data_AF-A0AA44DBZ7-F1
#
_entry.id   AF-A0AA44DBZ7-F1
#
_cell.length_a   1.000
_cell.length_b   1.000
_cell.length_c   1.000
_cell.angle_alpha   90.00
_cell.angle_beta   90.00
_cell.angle_gamma   90.00
#
_symmetry.space_group_name_H-M   'P 1'
#
loop_
_entity.id
_entity.type
_entity.pdbx_description
1 polymer ?
#
loop_
_entity_poly.entity_id
_entity_poly.type
_entity_poly.pdbx_seq_one_letter_code
_entity_poly.pdbx_strand_id
1 'polypeptide(L)'
;MYDTTELDGAVDRLADRLRAAPQSRLGRGAAAEGLALARELAARAQRLEGAAEVRVMPDAGVFAVGDQLAVAGADLAEALRTAAHRDGASGAVTAAELAEAVAAVRAAAARAAL
;
A
#
# COMPACT_ATOMS: atom_id res chain seq x y z
N MET A 1 15.47 -6.47 -12.37
CA MET A 1 14.15 -6.32 -11.75
C MET A 1 14.16 -4.99 -11.02
N TYR A 2 13.14 -4.16 -11.18
CA TYR A 2 13.04 -2.89 -10.44
C TYR A 2 12.89 -3.21 -8.94
N ASP A 3 13.66 -2.53 -8.09
CA ASP A 3 13.74 -2.85 -6.66
C ASP A 3 12.59 -2.18 -5.89
N THR A 4 11.75 -3.01 -5.27
CA THR A 4 10.61 -2.60 -4.44
C THR A 4 10.76 -3.02 -2.98
N THR A 5 11.93 -3.54 -2.60
CA THR A 5 12.16 -4.18 -1.28
C THR A 5 11.81 -3.26 -0.11
N GLU A 6 12.05 -1.96 -0.25
CA GLU A 6 11.70 -0.98 0.79
C GLU A 6 10.19 -0.84 0.98
N LEU A 7 9.42 -0.86 -0.11
CA LEU A 7 7.95 -0.83 -0.07
C LEU A 7 7.41 -2.12 0.54
N ASP A 8 7.87 -3.26 0.04
CA ASP A 8 7.44 -4.59 0.51
C ASP A 8 7.68 -4.71 2.03
N GLY A 9 8.88 -4.40 2.50
CA GLY A 9 9.22 -4.45 3.92
C GLY A 9 8.53 -3.39 4.79
N ALA A 10 8.13 -2.23 4.24
CA ALA A 10 7.34 -1.26 4.98
C ALA A 10 5.88 -1.69 5.13
N VAL A 11 5.28 -2.22 4.06
CA VAL A 11 3.91 -2.73 4.01
C VAL A 11 3.78 -3.93 4.94
N ASP A 12 4.66 -4.93 4.83
CA ASP A 12 4.60 -6.15 5.63
C ASP A 12 4.64 -5.85 7.13
N ARG A 13 5.56 -4.97 7.56
CA ARG A 13 5.65 -4.56 8.97
C ARG A 13 4.38 -3.88 9.48
N LEU A 14 3.71 -3.07 8.67
CA LEU A 14 2.46 -2.43 9.06
C LEU A 14 1.30 -3.42 9.05
N ALA A 15 1.20 -4.26 8.01
CA ALA A 15 0.20 -5.31 7.90
C ALA A 15 0.26 -6.27 9.09
N ASP A 16 1.45 -6.72 9.48
CA ASP A 16 1.64 -7.61 10.63
C ASP A 16 1.27 -6.95 11.96
N ARG A 17 1.60 -5.67 12.14
CA ARG A 17 1.16 -4.90 13.32
C ARG A 17 -0.36 -4.77 13.37
N LEU A 18 -1.02 -4.56 12.23
CA LEU A 18 -2.48 -4.51 12.15
C LEU A 18 -3.11 -5.88 12.48
N ARG A 19 -2.56 -6.98 11.95
CA ARG A 19 -3.01 -8.36 12.24
C ARG A 19 -2.86 -8.71 13.72
N ALA A 20 -1.78 -8.25 14.35
CA ALA A 20 -1.49 -8.51 15.77
C ALA A 20 -2.22 -7.56 16.73
N ALA A 21 -2.86 -6.50 16.23
CA ALA A 21 -3.47 -5.48 17.06
C ALA A 21 -4.75 -5.99 17.76
N PRO A 22 -4.98 -5.65 19.04
CA PRO A 22 -6.25 -5.95 19.69
C PRO A 22 -7.38 -5.14 19.06
N GLN A 23 -8.60 -5.70 19.06
CA GLN A 23 -9.80 -5.05 18.50
C GLN A 23 -10.02 -3.62 19.03
N SER A 24 -9.69 -3.36 20.30
CA SER A 24 -9.83 -2.02 20.90
C SER A 24 -8.89 -0.98 20.27
N ARG A 25 -7.69 -1.37 19.81
CA ARG A 25 -6.79 -0.48 19.05
C ARG A 25 -7.28 -0.30 17.63
N LEU A 26 -7.68 -1.39 16.97
CA LEU A 26 -8.26 -1.36 15.62
C LEU A 26 -9.47 -0.41 15.55
N GLY A 27 -10.39 -0.53 16.51
CA GLY A 27 -11.59 0.30 16.62
C GLY A 27 -11.33 1.77 17.00
N ARG A 28 -10.16 2.11 17.55
CA ARG A 28 -9.77 3.51 17.85
C ARG A 28 -9.17 4.26 16.65
N GLY A 29 -9.12 3.64 15.48
CA GLY A 29 -8.71 4.30 14.24
C GLY A 29 -7.62 3.57 13.46
N ALA A 30 -6.92 2.59 14.06
CA ALA A 30 -5.85 1.89 13.35
C ALA A 30 -6.37 1.12 12.12
N ALA A 31 -7.55 0.51 12.20
CA ALA A 31 -8.19 -0.14 11.06
C ALA A 31 -8.59 0.87 9.97
N ALA A 32 -9.08 2.04 10.36
CA ALA A 32 -9.47 3.08 9.41
C ALA A 32 -8.25 3.65 8.65
N GLU A 33 -7.16 3.92 9.36
CA GLU A 33 -5.88 4.35 8.75
C GLU A 33 -5.30 3.28 7.83
N GLY A 34 -5.33 2.02 8.24
CA GLY A 34 -4.87 0.90 7.42
C GLY A 34 -5.71 0.72 6.14
N LEU A 35 -7.04 0.83 6.23
CA LEU A 35 -7.93 0.70 5.07
C LEU A 35 -7.79 1.90 4.12
N ALA A 36 -7.63 3.10 4.66
CA ALA A 36 -7.36 4.29 3.86
C ALA A 36 -6.06 4.13 3.06
N LEU A 37 -4.98 3.68 3.71
CA LEU A 37 -3.73 3.37 3.03
C LEU A 37 -3.90 2.26 1.98
N ALA A 38 -4.57 1.15 2.31
CA ALA A 38 -4.79 0.05 1.36
C ALA A 38 -5.52 0.52 0.10
N ARG A 39 -6.55 1.37 0.25
CA ARG A 39 -7.26 2.01 -0.87
C ARG A 39 -6.35 2.93 -1.69
N GLU A 40 -5.50 3.70 -1.02
CA GLU A 40 -4.54 4.60 -1.68
C GLU A 40 -3.52 3.80 -2.52
N LEU A 41 -2.95 2.72 -1.97
CA LEU A 41 -2.00 1.85 -2.69
C LEU A 41 -2.69 1.14 -3.86
N ALA A 42 -3.89 0.60 -3.67
CA ALA A 42 -4.66 -0.03 -4.74
C ALA A 42 -5.04 0.97 -5.86
N ALA A 43 -5.30 2.23 -5.51
CA ALA A 43 -5.55 3.29 -6.49
C ALA A 43 -4.30 3.67 -7.28
N ARG A 44 -3.12 3.65 -6.65
CA ARG A 44 -1.83 3.84 -7.35
C ARG A 44 -1.55 2.71 -8.32
N ALA A 45 -1.71 1.46 -7.89
CA ALA A 45 -1.51 0.27 -8.72
C ALA A 45 -2.38 0.33 -9.99
N GLN A 46 -3.69 0.56 -9.82
CA GLN A 46 -4.64 0.69 -10.94
C GLN A 46 -4.26 1.81 -11.92
N ARG A 47 -3.74 2.95 -11.43
CA ARG A 47 -3.28 4.05 -12.30
C ARG A 47 -2.05 3.65 -13.12
N LEU A 48 -1.08 2.97 -12.52
CA LEU A 48 0.10 2.44 -13.22
C LEU A 48 -0.25 1.34 -14.26
N GLU A 49 -1.34 0.62 -14.00
CA GLU A 49 -1.88 -0.36 -14.95
C GLU A 49 -2.66 0.28 -16.10
N GLY A 50 -2.99 1.57 -16.00
CA GLY A 50 -3.75 2.30 -17.00
C GLY A 50 -5.27 2.08 -16.91
N ALA A 51 -5.80 1.79 -15.71
CA ALA A 51 -7.23 1.67 -15.50
C ALA A 51 -7.95 2.99 -15.84
N ALA A 52 -9.01 2.91 -16.64
CA ALA A 52 -9.82 4.07 -17.02
C ALA A 52 -10.54 4.70 -15.83
N GLU A 53 -10.98 3.88 -14.87
CA GLU A 53 -11.58 4.31 -13.62
C GLU A 53 -11.00 3.51 -12.45
N VAL A 54 -10.68 4.20 -11.35
CA VAL A 54 -10.14 3.57 -10.15
C VAL A 54 -11.28 2.96 -9.34
N ARG A 55 -11.23 1.65 -9.15
CA ARG A 55 -12.16 0.92 -8.28
C ARG A 55 -11.70 1.05 -6.83
N VAL A 56 -12.66 1.34 -5.95
CA VAL A 56 -12.41 1.48 -4.52
C VAL A 56 -12.43 0.10 -3.85
N MET A 57 -11.35 -0.24 -3.14
CA MET A 57 -11.28 -1.44 -2.32
C MET A 57 -12.38 -1.41 -1.24
N PRO A 58 -13.22 -2.46 -1.12
CA PRO A 58 -14.29 -2.49 -0.12
C PRO A 58 -13.72 -2.52 1.30
N ASP A 59 -14.53 -2.14 2.29
CA ASP A 59 -14.20 -2.43 3.68
C ASP A 59 -14.55 -3.91 3.96
N ALA A 60 -13.54 -4.74 4.21
CA ALA A 60 -13.73 -6.16 4.51
C ALA A 60 -13.83 -6.44 6.02
N GLY A 61 -13.88 -5.40 6.85
CA GLY A 61 -13.94 -5.48 8.30
C GLY A 61 -12.58 -5.26 8.97
N VAL A 62 -12.64 -4.86 10.25
CA VAL A 62 -11.48 -4.36 11.01
C VAL A 62 -10.30 -5.33 11.12
N PHE A 63 -10.56 -6.64 11.05
CA PHE A 63 -9.52 -7.69 11.13
C PHE A 63 -8.89 -8.02 9.78
N ALA A 64 -9.57 -7.71 8.67
CA ALA A 64 -9.07 -7.97 7.32
C ALA A 64 -8.13 -6.87 6.81
N VAL A 65 -8.09 -5.71 7.48
CA VAL A 65 -7.34 -4.53 7.02
C VAL A 65 -5.84 -4.83 6.82
N GLY A 66 -5.23 -5.66 7.65
CA GLY A 66 -3.84 -6.09 7.47
C GLY A 66 -3.63 -6.88 6.17
N ASP A 67 -4.58 -7.76 5.82
CA ASP A 67 -4.53 -8.54 4.58
C ASP A 67 -4.81 -7.69 3.35
N GLN A 68 -5.78 -6.79 3.46
CA GLN A 68 -6.08 -5.81 2.40
C GLN A 68 -4.87 -4.93 2.10
N LEU A 69 -4.16 -4.48 3.14
CA LEU A 69 -2.94 -3.69 2.98
C LEU A 69 -1.82 -4.51 2.31
N ALA A 70 -1.62 -5.76 2.71
CA ALA A 70 -0.61 -6.63 2.11
C ALA A 70 -0.88 -6.88 0.61
N VAL A 71 -2.14 -7.15 0.24
CA VAL A 71 -2.53 -7.32 -1.17
C VAL A 71 -2.30 -6.03 -1.95
N ALA A 72 -2.77 -4.88 -1.43
CA ALA A 72 -2.61 -3.60 -2.12
C ALA A 72 -1.13 -3.21 -2.32
N GLY A 73 -0.27 -3.52 -1.35
CA GLY A 73 1.16 -3.29 -1.46
C GLY A 73 1.82 -4.19 -2.51
N ALA A 74 1.47 -5.49 -2.53
CA ALA A 74 1.98 -6.42 -3.52
C ALA A 74 1.56 -6.04 -4.95
N ASP A 75 0.29 -5.65 -5.14
CA ASP A 75 -0.23 -5.16 -6.42
C ASP A 75 0.53 -3.92 -6.90
N LEU A 76 0.77 -2.95 -6.01
CA LEU A 76 1.54 -1.76 -6.33
C LEU A 76 3.00 -2.09 -6.69
N ALA A 77 3.65 -2.98 -5.94
CA ALA A 77 5.01 -3.39 -6.21
C ALA A 77 5.12 -4.05 -7.61
N GLU A 78 4.16 -4.88 -7.98
CA GLU A 78 4.12 -5.50 -9.31
C GLU A 78 3.82 -4.48 -10.43
N ALA A 79 2.91 -3.54 -10.18
CA ALA A 79 2.59 -2.47 -11.11
C ALA A 79 3.82 -1.57 -11.38
N LEU A 80 4.60 -1.25 -10.34
CA LEU A 80 5.86 -0.51 -10.45
C LEU A 80 6.91 -1.28 -11.25
N ARG A 81 7.09 -2.59 -10.99
CA ARG A 81 8.00 -3.44 -11.77
C ARG A 81 7.61 -3.49 -13.24
N THR A 82 6.31 -3.61 -13.52
CA THR A 82 5.76 -3.64 -14.88
C THR A 82 5.90 -2.28 -15.58
N ALA A 83 5.65 -1.17 -14.88
CA ALA A 83 5.83 0.17 -15.41
C ALA A 83 7.31 0.46 -15.74
N ALA A 84 8.24 0.11 -14.83
CA ALA A 84 9.68 0.26 -15.07
C ALA A 84 10.16 -0.53 -16.29
N HIS A 85 9.57 -1.70 -16.55
CA HIS A 85 9.90 -2.48 -17.74
C HIS A 85 9.40 -1.81 -19.04
N ARG A 86 8.24 -1.14 -19.00
CA ARG A 86 7.63 -0.44 -20.14
C ARG A 86 8.35 0.88 -20.47
N ASP A 87 8.71 1.66 -19.45
CA ASP A 87 9.24 3.03 -19.61
C ASP A 87 10.74 3.09 -19.99
N GLY A 88 11.47 1.98 -19.86
CA GLY A 88 12.90 1.95 -20.15
C GLY A 88 13.73 2.84 -19.20
N ALA A 89 14.83 3.39 -19.69
CA ALA A 89 15.95 3.89 -18.86
C ALA A 89 15.68 5.14 -18.01
N SER A 90 14.54 5.84 -18.15
CA SER A 90 14.32 7.08 -17.39
C SER A 90 14.05 6.83 -15.91
N GLY A 91 13.26 5.81 -15.55
CA GLY A 91 13.03 5.31 -14.18
C GLY A 91 12.55 6.32 -13.11
N ALA A 92 12.54 7.61 -13.42
CA ALA A 92 12.39 8.70 -12.45
C ALA A 92 10.96 8.83 -11.96
N VAL A 93 9.98 8.65 -12.85
CA VAL A 93 8.55 8.62 -12.48
C VAL A 93 8.28 7.42 -11.57
N THR A 94 8.78 6.23 -11.91
CA THR A 94 8.64 5.04 -11.06
C THR A 94 9.33 5.22 -9.71
N ALA A 95 10.52 5.82 -9.68
CA ALA A 95 11.25 6.12 -8.44
C ALA A 95 10.54 7.12 -7.54
N ALA A 96 9.96 8.18 -8.11
CA ALA A 96 9.14 9.12 -7.37
C ALA A 96 7.90 8.44 -6.80
N GLU A 97 7.18 7.66 -7.60
CA GLU A 97 5.98 6.93 -7.15
C GLU A 97 6.32 5.92 -6.03
N LEU A 98 7.44 5.20 -6.14
CA LEU A 98 7.92 4.31 -5.08
C LEU A 98 8.21 5.08 -3.79
N ALA A 99 8.94 6.19 -3.88
CA ALA A 99 9.28 7.01 -2.71
C ALA A 99 8.03 7.59 -2.03
N GLU A 100 7.06 8.06 -2.81
CA GLU A 100 5.77 8.55 -2.31
C GLU A 100 4.95 7.44 -1.64
N ALA A 101 4.92 6.24 -2.23
CA ALA A 101 4.24 5.09 -1.64
C ALA A 101 4.86 4.69 -0.29
N VAL A 102 6.19 4.63 -0.20
CA VAL A 102 6.90 4.36 1.06
C VAL A 102 6.62 5.45 2.10
N ALA A 103 6.61 6.72 1.69
CA ALA A 103 6.27 7.83 2.58
C ALA A 103 4.83 7.73 3.10
N ALA A 104 3.87 7.36 2.25
CA ALA A 104 2.48 7.15 2.63
C ALA A 104 2.35 6.02 3.68
N VAL A 105 3.04 4.89 3.47
CA VAL A 105 3.07 3.77 4.42
C VAL A 105 3.62 4.22 5.77
N ARG A 106 4.74 4.97 5.79
CA ARG A 106 5.33 5.49 7.03
C ARG A 106 4.40 6.46 7.75
N ALA A 107 3.74 7.35 7.02
CA ALA A 107 2.80 8.31 7.59
C ALA A 107 1.57 7.63 8.19
N ALA A 108 1.00 6.64 7.50
CA ALA A 108 -0.10 5.84 8.02
C ALA A 108 0.32 5.02 9.26
N ALA A 109 1.51 4.43 9.26
CA ALA A 109 2.04 3.71 10.42
C ALA A 109 2.19 4.62 11.65
N ALA A 110 2.55 5.89 11.46
CA ALA A 110 2.63 6.88 12.54
C ALA A 110 1.24 7.25 13.08
N ARG A 111 0.23 7.40 12.20
CA ARG A 111 -1.16 7.75 12.59
C ARG A 111 -1.91 6.59 13.22
N ALA A 112 -1.64 5.35 12.81
CA ALA A 112 -2.32 4.16 13.31
C ALA A 112 -2.05 3.88 14.81
N ALA A 113 -1.03 4.52 15.41
CA ALA A 113 -0.72 4.44 16.85
C ALA A 113 -0.65 2.98 17.40
N LEU A 114 -0.12 2.06 16.58
CA LEU A 114 -0.06 0.63 16.87
C LEU A 114 1.07 0.22 17.81
#